data_AF-A0A535BH32-F1
#
_entry.id   AF-A0A535BH32-F1
#
_cell.length_a   1.000
_cell.length_b   1.000
_cell.length_c   1.000
_cell.angle_alpha   90.00
_cell.angle_beta   90.00
_cell.angle_gamma   90.00
#
_symmetry.space_group_name_H-M   'P 1'
#
loop_
_entity.id
_entity.type
_entity.pdbx_description
1 polymer ?
#
loop_
_entity_poly.entity_id
_entity_poly.type
_entity_poly.pdbx_seq_one_letter_code
_entity_poly.pdbx_strand_id
1 'polypeptide(L)'
;MRLALQRGIVLLVVILALSACTTPGVSLPFSEPAAAVVDGHSIPMKAYQARLQVSRHRDPFAGIPEAIPSPAPAQRLEDFTIEQLVHEEIVRQEAEKRGITVADKAVQARLAALRSKAGASTFDAALSRNGFTAASFSAYQRALLTEVALMRAMASDRGRSAAGELKSGATFASVAARWSDDTGTFARGGDAGWLRPADIPEPPLSAAVEALATGAVSGIIPTNRGFTIATVLERREDQVHLAVILVLAPSVELDSPQATAAWFTKFVDDRESSLRRDGAIAMKVGSHAGG
;
A
#
# COMPACT_ATOMS: atom_id res chain seq x y z
N MET A 1 1.96 -56.85 -89.19
CA MET A 1 0.57 -57.35 -89.30
C MET A 1 -0.34 -56.48 -88.44
N ARG A 2 -1.29 -55.82 -89.12
CA ARG A 2 -2.65 -55.40 -88.71
C ARG A 2 -2.88 -54.69 -87.36
N LEU A 3 -3.39 -53.46 -87.50
CA LEU A 3 -4.23 -52.70 -86.57
C LEU A 3 -5.39 -53.53 -85.99
N ALA A 4 -5.79 -53.24 -84.74
CA ALA A 4 -7.19 -53.11 -84.34
C ALA A 4 -7.35 -52.41 -82.97
N LEU A 5 -7.97 -51.22 -83.03
CA LEU A 5 -8.89 -50.55 -82.09
C LEU A 5 -9.77 -51.54 -81.28
N GLN A 6 -10.37 -51.30 -80.10
CA GLN A 6 -10.73 -50.11 -79.30
C GLN A 6 -11.37 -50.60 -77.97
N ARG A 7 -11.75 -49.65 -77.09
CA ARG A 7 -12.56 -49.72 -75.84
C ARG A 7 -11.66 -49.73 -74.58
N GLY A 8 -11.54 -48.68 -73.78
CA GLY A 8 -12.49 -47.63 -73.42
C GLY A 8 -12.78 -47.76 -71.92
N ILE A 9 -11.96 -47.14 -71.07
CA ILE A 9 -12.25 -46.95 -69.64
C ILE A 9 -11.79 -45.55 -69.24
N VAL A 10 -12.77 -44.71 -68.94
CA VAL A 10 -12.64 -43.39 -68.33
C VAL A 10 -12.16 -43.60 -66.89
N LEU A 11 -10.98 -43.07 -66.55
CA LEU A 11 -10.46 -43.08 -65.18
C LEU A 11 -11.19 -41.98 -64.38
N LEU A 12 -12.15 -42.39 -63.56
CA LEU A 12 -12.84 -41.55 -62.59
C LEU A 12 -11.87 -41.23 -61.44
N VAL A 13 -11.28 -40.03 -61.44
CA VAL A 13 -10.50 -39.53 -60.30
C VAL A 13 -11.46 -39.08 -59.20
N VAL A 14 -11.59 -39.89 -58.15
CA VAL A 14 -12.28 -39.51 -56.91
C VAL A 14 -11.33 -38.59 -56.12
N ILE A 15 -11.55 -37.27 -56.24
CA ILE A 15 -10.94 -36.30 -55.32
C ILE A 15 -11.79 -36.30 -54.05
N LEU A 16 -11.28 -36.93 -52.99
CA LEU A 16 -11.84 -36.88 -51.65
C LEU A 16 -11.56 -35.48 -51.06
N ALA A 17 -12.50 -34.55 -51.21
CA ALA A 17 -12.45 -33.26 -50.53
C ALA A 17 -12.80 -33.48 -49.04
N LEU A 18 -11.79 -33.68 -48.20
CA LEU A 18 -11.91 -33.55 -46.75
C LEU A 18 -12.07 -32.07 -46.43
N SER A 19 -13.32 -31.60 -46.41
CA SER A 19 -13.68 -30.31 -45.81
C SER A 19 -13.43 -30.39 -44.31
N ALA A 20 -12.21 -30.05 -43.89
CA ALA A 20 -11.93 -29.71 -42.50
C ALA A 20 -12.64 -28.40 -42.19
N CYS A 21 -13.82 -28.48 -41.56
CA CYS A 21 -14.41 -27.35 -40.85
C CYS A 21 -13.42 -26.92 -39.76
N THR A 22 -12.58 -25.95 -40.10
CA THR A 22 -11.70 -25.29 -39.14
C THR A 22 -12.58 -24.29 -38.43
N THR A 23 -13.23 -24.70 -37.35
CA THR A 23 -13.88 -23.74 -36.45
C THR A 23 -12.76 -22.87 -35.87
N PRO A 24 -12.80 -21.53 -36.01
CA PRO A 24 -11.91 -20.68 -35.24
C PRO A 24 -12.24 -20.92 -33.78
N GLY A 25 -11.37 -21.64 -33.09
CA GLY A 25 -11.42 -21.79 -31.64
C GLY A 25 -11.29 -20.41 -31.04
N VAL A 26 -12.42 -19.81 -30.66
CA VAL A 26 -12.44 -18.64 -29.79
C VAL A 26 -11.89 -19.14 -28.45
N SER A 27 -10.59 -18.99 -28.25
CA SER A 27 -10.00 -19.06 -26.91
C SER A 27 -10.56 -17.87 -26.15
N LEU A 28 -11.70 -18.05 -25.49
CA LEU A 28 -12.10 -17.14 -24.43
C LEU A 28 -10.97 -17.18 -23.40
N PRO A 29 -10.33 -16.05 -23.08
CA PRO A 29 -9.36 -16.04 -21.99
C PRO A 29 -10.13 -16.50 -20.75
N PHE A 30 -9.76 -17.65 -20.18
CA PHE A 30 -10.22 -18.04 -18.87
C PHE A 30 -9.69 -17.00 -17.90
N SER A 31 -10.50 -15.97 -17.63
CA SER A 31 -10.20 -14.97 -16.61
C SER A 31 -10.20 -15.71 -15.27
N GLU A 32 -9.10 -15.62 -14.52
CA GLU A 32 -9.02 -16.22 -13.19
C GLU A 32 -10.21 -15.74 -12.34
N PRO A 33 -10.86 -16.63 -11.57
CA PRO A 33 -11.98 -16.22 -10.74
C PRO A 33 -11.55 -15.11 -9.76
N ALA A 34 -12.39 -14.08 -9.64
CA ALA A 34 -12.16 -12.97 -8.72
C ALA A 34 -12.73 -13.30 -7.34
N ALA A 35 -12.04 -12.87 -6.28
CA ALA A 35 -12.58 -12.84 -4.92
C ALA A 35 -13.39 -11.56 -4.65
N ALA A 36 -13.01 -10.46 -5.29
CA ALA A 36 -13.77 -9.21 -5.30
C ALA A 36 -13.41 -8.38 -6.54
N VAL A 37 -14.22 -7.37 -6.84
CA VAL A 37 -13.93 -6.35 -7.85
C VAL A 37 -14.09 -4.99 -7.19
N VAL A 38 -13.09 -4.11 -7.32
CA VAL A 38 -13.06 -2.77 -6.73
C VAL A 38 -12.82 -1.76 -7.85
N ASP A 39 -13.79 -0.89 -8.13
CA ASP A 39 -13.74 0.12 -9.19
C ASP A 39 -13.30 -0.49 -10.55
N GLY A 40 -13.90 -1.64 -10.90
CA GLY A 40 -13.60 -2.40 -12.12
C GLY A 40 -12.32 -3.26 -12.08
N HIS A 41 -11.50 -3.17 -11.02
CA HIS A 41 -10.27 -3.95 -10.88
C HIS A 41 -10.49 -5.22 -10.09
N SER A 42 -10.04 -6.36 -10.63
CA SER A 42 -10.24 -7.67 -10.04
C SER A 42 -9.20 -7.98 -8.97
N ILE A 43 -9.65 -8.38 -7.78
CA ILE A 43 -8.84 -9.04 -6.77
C ILE A 43 -8.88 -10.55 -7.06
N PRO A 44 -7.77 -11.19 -7.47
CA PRO A 44 -7.80 -12.58 -7.89
C PRO A 44 -8.01 -13.54 -6.71
N MET A 45 -8.78 -14.62 -6.93
CA MET A 45 -9.06 -15.65 -5.92
C MET A 45 -7.78 -16.25 -5.33
N LYS A 46 -6.74 -16.39 -6.15
CA LYS A 46 -5.43 -16.88 -5.71
C LYS A 46 -4.78 -15.96 -4.66
N ALA A 47 -4.91 -14.63 -4.81
CA ALA A 47 -4.41 -13.68 -3.82
C ALA A 47 -5.20 -13.78 -2.51
N TYR A 48 -6.53 -13.91 -2.60
CA TYR A 48 -7.39 -14.16 -1.45
C TYR A 48 -7.02 -15.44 -0.69
N GLN A 49 -6.86 -16.56 -1.38
CA GLN A 49 -6.47 -17.83 -0.76
C GLN A 49 -5.09 -17.75 -0.10
N ALA A 50 -4.12 -17.10 -0.74
CA ALA A 50 -2.80 -16.89 -0.17
C ALA A 50 -2.85 -16.00 1.09
N ARG A 51 -3.67 -14.94 1.09
CA ARG A 51 -3.86 -14.08 2.28
C ARG A 51 -4.57 -14.84 3.39
N LEU A 52 -5.62 -15.59 3.06
CA LEU A 52 -6.38 -16.36 4.04
C LEU A 52 -5.52 -17.43 4.72
N GLN A 53 -4.61 -18.06 3.97
CA GLN A 53 -3.61 -18.97 4.54
C GLN A 53 -2.75 -18.28 5.59
N VAL A 54 -2.28 -17.06 5.33
CA VAL A 54 -1.51 -16.27 6.30
C VAL A 54 -2.37 -15.92 7.52
N SER A 55 -3.59 -15.42 7.31
CA SER A 55 -4.54 -15.07 8.39
C SER A 55 -4.85 -16.26 9.30
N ARG A 56 -4.89 -17.49 8.76
CA ARG A 56 -5.08 -18.72 9.56
C ARG A 56 -3.88 -19.05 10.46
N HIS A 57 -2.66 -18.74 10.04
CA HIS A 57 -1.45 -18.99 10.84
C HIS A 57 -1.15 -17.85 11.82
N ARG A 58 -1.57 -16.63 11.46
CA ARG A 58 -1.41 -15.41 12.24
C ARG A 58 -2.78 -14.86 12.62
N ASP A 59 -3.61 -15.69 13.26
CA ASP A 59 -4.99 -15.32 13.59
C ASP A 59 -5.00 -13.96 14.33
N PRO A 60 -5.47 -12.88 13.67
CA PRO A 60 -5.46 -11.56 14.27
C PRO A 60 -6.43 -11.45 15.45
N PHE A 61 -7.32 -12.43 15.62
CA PHE A 61 -8.26 -12.53 16.72
C PHE A 61 -7.78 -13.46 17.83
N ALA A 62 -6.58 -14.05 17.71
CA ALA A 62 -6.02 -14.91 18.75
C ALA A 62 -5.90 -14.15 20.08
N GLY A 63 -6.54 -14.67 21.13
CA GLY A 63 -6.56 -14.05 22.46
C GLY A 63 -7.61 -12.95 22.65
N ILE A 64 -8.37 -12.58 21.61
CA ILE A 64 -9.54 -11.69 21.73
C ILE A 64 -10.76 -12.55 22.09
N PRO A 65 -11.44 -12.29 23.23
CA PRO A 65 -12.66 -13.00 23.58
C PRO A 65 -13.72 -12.84 22.49
N GLU A 66 -14.43 -13.92 22.18
CA GLU A 66 -15.53 -13.86 21.22
C GLU A 66 -16.67 -12.98 21.75
N ALA A 67 -17.02 -11.94 21.01
CA ALA A 67 -18.17 -11.10 21.36
C ALA A 67 -19.49 -11.83 21.02
N ILE A 68 -20.57 -11.55 21.75
CA ILE A 68 -21.89 -12.12 21.44
C ILE A 68 -22.82 -10.99 20.99
N PRO A 69 -23.46 -11.07 19.81
CA PRO A 69 -23.28 -12.09 18.76
C PRO A 69 -22.03 -11.79 17.90
N SER A 70 -21.26 -12.82 17.52
CA SER A 70 -20.18 -12.70 16.53
C SER A 70 -20.34 -13.73 15.41
N PRO A 71 -19.84 -13.44 14.20
CA PRO A 71 -19.64 -14.45 13.17
C PRO A 71 -18.73 -15.58 13.67
N ALA A 72 -18.93 -16.78 13.13
CA ALA A 72 -18.08 -17.93 13.38
C ALA A 72 -16.59 -17.59 13.07
N PRO A 73 -15.61 -18.12 13.82
CA PRO A 73 -14.20 -17.76 13.67
C PRO A 73 -13.68 -17.86 12.23
N ALA A 74 -14.04 -18.91 11.50
CA ALA A 74 -13.66 -19.09 10.09
C ALA A 74 -14.24 -17.97 9.20
N GLN A 75 -15.52 -17.64 9.37
CA GLN A 75 -16.18 -16.56 8.63
C GLN A 75 -15.53 -15.20 8.93
N ARG A 76 -15.21 -14.95 10.21
CA ARG A 76 -14.54 -13.71 10.63
C ARG A 76 -13.18 -13.54 9.97
N LEU A 77 -12.41 -14.63 9.85
CA LEU A 77 -11.12 -14.63 9.15
C LEU A 77 -11.28 -14.39 7.65
N GLU A 78 -12.29 -15.01 7.03
CA GLU A 78 -12.60 -14.81 5.61
C GLU A 78 -12.97 -13.36 5.31
N ASP A 79 -13.85 -12.78 6.12
CA ASP A 79 -14.29 -11.39 6.01
C ASP A 79 -13.12 -10.42 6.22
N PHE A 80 -12.36 -10.59 7.32
CA PHE A 80 -11.16 -9.79 7.57
C PHE A 80 -10.17 -9.84 6.40
N THR A 81 -9.96 -11.03 5.83
CA THR A 81 -9.00 -11.24 4.73
C THR A 81 -9.43 -10.51 3.47
N ILE A 82 -10.70 -10.61 3.06
CA ILE A 82 -11.14 -9.95 1.83
C ILE A 82 -11.22 -8.43 2.02
N GLU A 83 -11.62 -7.95 3.20
CA GLU A 83 -11.63 -6.53 3.53
C GLU A 83 -10.23 -5.92 3.50
N GLN A 84 -9.22 -6.61 4.03
CA GLN A 84 -7.81 -6.20 3.90
C GLN A 84 -7.38 -6.08 2.44
N LEU A 85 -7.80 -7.00 1.57
CA LEU A 85 -7.45 -6.95 0.14
C LEU A 85 -8.16 -5.84 -0.61
N VAL A 86 -9.41 -5.52 -0.23
CA VAL A 86 -10.13 -4.35 -0.76
C VAL A 86 -9.39 -3.07 -0.39
N HIS A 87 -8.98 -2.92 0.87
CA HIS A 87 -8.15 -1.80 1.31
C HIS A 87 -6.84 -1.69 0.52
N GLU A 88 -6.08 -2.79 0.39
CA GLU A 88 -4.83 -2.84 -0.38
C GLU A 88 -5.06 -2.45 -1.85
N GLU A 89 -6.18 -2.86 -2.43
CA GLU A 89 -6.55 -2.55 -3.81
C GLU A 89 -6.92 -1.08 -4.00
N ILE A 90 -7.64 -0.47 -3.06
CA ILE A 90 -7.91 0.98 -3.07
C ILE A 90 -6.61 1.77 -3.02
N VAL A 91 -5.72 1.41 -2.10
CA VAL A 91 -4.39 2.03 -1.97
C VAL A 91 -3.59 1.89 -3.27
N ARG A 92 -3.61 0.70 -3.89
CA ARG A 92 -2.92 0.46 -5.17
C ARG A 92 -3.45 1.38 -6.27
N GLN A 93 -4.77 1.51 -6.41
CA GLN A 93 -5.37 2.38 -7.42
C GLN A 93 -5.05 3.86 -7.18
N GLU A 94 -5.07 4.32 -5.93
CA GLU A 94 -4.72 5.70 -5.59
C GLU A 94 -3.22 5.99 -5.82
N ALA A 95 -2.35 5.00 -5.60
CA ALA A 95 -0.94 5.09 -5.98
C ALA A 95 -0.78 5.21 -7.51
N GLU A 96 -1.48 4.37 -8.29
CA GLU A 96 -1.41 4.38 -9.75
C GLU A 96 -1.93 5.68 -10.37
N LYS A 97 -3.02 6.25 -9.83
CA LYS A 97 -3.52 7.58 -10.24
C LYS A 97 -2.48 8.68 -10.07
N ARG A 98 -1.54 8.50 -9.12
CA ARG A 98 -0.43 9.42 -8.85
C ARG A 98 0.86 9.04 -9.60
N GLY A 99 0.83 8.02 -10.45
CA GLY A 99 2.01 7.52 -11.16
C GLY A 99 3.02 6.83 -10.24
N ILE A 100 2.60 6.38 -9.05
CA ILE A 100 3.44 5.68 -8.08
C ILE A 100 3.36 4.19 -8.39
N THR A 101 4.51 3.58 -8.67
CA THR A 101 4.62 2.14 -8.93
C THR A 101 5.83 1.57 -8.21
N VAL A 102 5.65 0.48 -7.47
CA VAL A 102 6.75 -0.20 -6.79
C VAL A 102 7.39 -1.20 -7.73
N ALA A 103 8.62 -0.90 -8.16
CA ALA A 103 9.40 -1.79 -9.02
C ALA A 103 9.81 -3.07 -8.28
N ASP A 104 9.91 -4.18 -9.03
CA ASP A 104 10.35 -5.48 -8.53
C ASP A 104 11.67 -5.40 -7.75
N LYS A 105 12.62 -4.58 -8.24
CA LYS A 105 13.92 -4.36 -7.61
C LYS A 105 13.79 -3.83 -6.17
N ALA A 106 12.83 -2.94 -5.90
CA ALA A 106 12.63 -2.39 -4.56
C ALA A 106 12.12 -3.48 -3.60
N VAL A 107 11.20 -4.33 -4.08
CA VAL A 107 10.72 -5.49 -3.31
C VAL A 107 11.87 -6.46 -3.02
N GLN A 108 12.68 -6.81 -4.03
CA GLN A 108 13.80 -7.72 -3.83
C GLN A 108 14.86 -7.17 -2.87
N ALA A 109 15.18 -5.88 -2.96
CA ALA A 109 16.09 -5.23 -2.01
C ALA A 109 15.55 -5.30 -0.57
N ARG A 110 14.25 -5.06 -0.38
CA ARG A 110 13.58 -5.18 0.92
C ARG A 110 13.63 -6.61 1.47
N LEU A 111 13.33 -7.61 0.64
CA LEU A 111 13.39 -9.02 1.00
C LEU A 111 14.81 -9.44 1.38
N ALA A 112 15.82 -9.01 0.61
CA ALA A 112 17.22 -9.27 0.90
C ALA A 112 17.65 -8.65 2.24
N ALA A 113 17.24 -7.40 2.52
CA ALA A 113 17.53 -6.74 3.79
C ALA A 113 16.89 -7.47 4.99
N LEU A 114 15.62 -7.87 4.87
CA LEU A 114 14.93 -8.66 5.90
C LEU A 114 15.61 -10.01 6.14
N ARG A 115 15.95 -10.72 5.05
CA ARG A 115 16.65 -12.00 5.10
C ARG A 115 18.03 -11.87 5.73
N SER A 116 18.77 -10.82 5.39
CA SER A 116 20.10 -10.54 5.96
C SER A 116 20.02 -10.21 7.45
N LYS A 117 19.04 -9.40 7.88
CA LYS A 117 18.84 -9.01 9.29
C LYS A 117 18.44 -10.20 10.15
N ALA A 118 17.55 -11.07 9.66
CA ALA A 118 17.06 -12.22 10.41
C ALA A 118 17.97 -13.45 10.36
N GLY A 119 18.80 -13.57 9.32
CA GLY A 119 19.49 -14.80 8.95
C GLY A 119 18.62 -15.67 8.03
N ALA A 120 19.25 -16.26 6.99
CA ALA A 120 18.56 -16.96 5.90
C ALA A 120 17.63 -18.09 6.38
N SER A 121 18.12 -18.99 7.23
CA SER A 121 17.34 -20.11 7.76
C SER A 121 16.19 -19.64 8.66
N THR A 122 16.46 -18.66 9.53
CA THR A 122 15.45 -18.06 10.41
C THR A 122 14.34 -17.40 9.61
N PHE A 123 14.71 -16.69 8.54
CA PHE A 123 13.78 -16.02 7.63
C PHE A 123 12.88 -17.04 6.91
N ASP A 124 13.47 -18.06 6.28
CA ASP A 124 12.70 -19.09 5.56
C ASP A 124 11.76 -19.86 6.49
N ALA A 125 12.25 -20.22 7.68
CA ALA A 125 11.43 -20.86 8.70
C ALA A 125 10.32 -19.93 9.19
N ALA A 126 10.57 -18.62 9.33
CA ALA A 126 9.54 -17.65 9.70
C ALA A 126 8.46 -17.54 8.63
N LEU A 127 8.81 -17.50 7.34
CA LEU A 127 7.80 -17.50 6.28
C LEU A 127 6.90 -18.73 6.37
N SER A 128 7.49 -19.92 6.46
CA SER A 128 6.74 -21.16 6.55
C SER A 128 5.85 -21.22 7.79
N ARG A 129 6.37 -20.83 8.97
CA ARG A 129 5.58 -20.80 10.22
C ARG A 129 4.38 -19.84 10.15
N ASN A 130 4.51 -18.75 9.38
CA ASN A 130 3.47 -17.74 9.24
C ASN A 130 2.57 -17.96 8.00
N GLY A 131 2.65 -19.13 7.36
CA GLY A 131 1.80 -19.47 6.22
C GLY A 131 2.15 -18.75 4.92
N PHE A 132 3.33 -18.13 4.82
CA PHE A 132 3.80 -17.47 3.61
C PHE A 132 4.56 -18.43 2.68
N THR A 133 4.34 -18.25 1.38
CA THR A 133 5.30 -18.65 0.35
C THR A 133 6.21 -17.48 0.03
N ALA A 134 7.35 -17.71 -0.63
CA ALA A 134 8.19 -16.61 -1.11
C ALA A 134 7.42 -15.64 -2.02
N ALA A 135 6.56 -16.17 -2.89
CA ALA A 135 5.75 -15.36 -3.80
C ALA A 135 4.68 -14.54 -3.07
N SER A 136 3.92 -15.15 -2.14
CA SER A 136 2.89 -14.41 -1.38
C SER A 136 3.50 -13.40 -0.43
N PHE A 137 4.67 -13.67 0.14
CA PHE A 137 5.40 -12.69 0.94
C PHE A 137 5.93 -11.53 0.10
N SER A 138 6.45 -11.79 -1.09
CA SER A 138 6.85 -10.75 -2.03
C SER A 138 5.67 -9.86 -2.44
N ALA A 139 4.50 -10.44 -2.70
CA ALA A 139 3.29 -9.69 -3.00
C ALA A 139 2.85 -8.82 -1.80
N TYR A 140 2.87 -9.40 -0.59
CA TYR A 140 2.58 -8.65 0.65
C TYR A 140 3.53 -7.47 0.86
N GLN A 141 4.83 -7.67 0.68
CA GLN A 141 5.81 -6.58 0.78
C GLN A 141 5.61 -5.51 -0.29
N ARG A 142 5.17 -5.89 -1.49
CA ARG A 142 4.82 -4.90 -2.53
C ARG A 142 3.64 -4.04 -2.11
N ALA A 143 2.56 -4.64 -1.60
CA ALA A 143 1.39 -3.91 -1.11
C ALA A 143 1.80 -2.90 -0.02
N LEU A 144 2.60 -3.36 0.97
CA LEU A 144 3.13 -2.50 2.03
C LEU A 144 3.98 -1.34 1.49
N LEU A 145 4.89 -1.61 0.54
CA LEU A 145 5.71 -0.57 -0.07
C LEU A 145 4.89 0.43 -0.87
N THR A 146 3.82 -0.02 -1.54
CA THR A 146 2.90 0.85 -2.28
C THR A 146 2.15 1.77 -1.34
N GLU A 147 1.63 1.25 -0.23
CA GLU A 147 0.96 2.04 0.81
C GLU A 147 1.88 3.11 1.39
N VAL A 148 3.10 2.72 1.79
CA VAL A 148 4.09 3.67 2.32
C VAL A 148 4.48 4.71 1.29
N ALA A 149 4.66 4.33 0.02
CA ALA A 149 4.97 5.27 -1.05
C ALA A 149 3.83 6.28 -1.28
N LEU A 150 2.58 5.82 -1.31
CA LEU A 150 1.40 6.67 -1.43
C LEU A 150 1.28 7.62 -0.23
N MET A 151 1.38 7.09 0.99
CA MET A 151 1.31 7.89 2.22
C MET A 151 2.40 8.96 2.23
N ARG A 152 3.65 8.63 1.89
CA ARG A 152 4.73 9.61 1.82
C ARG A 152 4.50 10.68 0.76
N ALA A 153 3.97 10.32 -0.41
CA ALA A 153 3.60 11.30 -1.43
C ALA A 153 2.51 12.26 -0.94
N MET A 154 1.45 11.74 -0.32
CA MET A 154 0.36 12.53 0.24
C MET A 154 0.82 13.40 1.43
N ALA A 155 1.70 12.89 2.27
CA ALA A 155 2.29 13.65 3.37
C ALA A 155 3.18 14.79 2.86
N SER A 156 3.92 14.56 1.77
CA SER A 156 4.66 15.63 1.10
C SER A 156 3.71 16.72 0.58
N ASP A 157 2.54 16.37 0.04
CA ASP A 157 1.53 17.33 -0.37
C ASP A 157 0.99 18.14 0.82
N ARG A 158 0.66 17.46 1.92
CA ARG A 158 0.23 18.09 3.18
C ARG A 158 1.29 19.04 3.73
N GLY A 159 2.57 18.64 3.73
CA GLY A 159 3.69 19.49 4.12
C GLY A 159 3.85 20.72 3.23
N ARG A 160 3.65 20.57 1.91
CA ARG A 160 3.64 21.70 0.96
C ARG A 160 2.48 22.66 1.22
N SER A 161 1.31 22.16 1.56
CA SER A 161 0.16 23.00 1.96
C SER A 161 0.47 23.78 3.24
N ALA A 162 1.00 23.13 4.27
CA ALA A 162 1.42 23.79 5.51
C ALA A 162 2.48 24.88 5.26
N ALA A 163 3.51 24.57 4.47
CA ALA A 163 4.53 25.55 4.07
C ALA A 163 3.95 26.72 3.27
N GLY A 164 2.96 26.46 2.41
CA GLY A 164 2.24 27.47 1.65
C GLY A 164 1.45 28.44 2.54
N GLU A 165 0.79 27.94 3.58
CA GLU A 165 0.07 28.78 4.56
C GLU A 165 1.04 29.66 5.35
N LEU A 166 2.17 29.10 5.81
CA LEU A 166 3.21 29.86 6.51
C LEU A 166 3.77 30.98 5.61
N LYS A 167 4.06 30.67 4.35
CA LYS A 167 4.53 31.66 3.35
C LYS A 167 3.49 32.74 3.07
N SER A 168 2.20 32.44 3.22
CA SER A 168 1.09 33.38 3.04
C SER A 168 0.81 34.23 4.28
N GLY A 169 1.61 34.10 5.36
CA GLY A 169 1.51 34.91 6.56
C GLY A 169 0.65 34.30 7.68
N ALA A 170 0.20 33.05 7.56
CA ALA A 170 -0.45 32.36 8.68
C ALA A 170 0.54 32.18 9.84
N THR A 171 0.06 32.31 11.08
CA THR A 171 0.89 32.11 12.27
C THR A 171 1.32 30.65 12.38
N PHE A 172 2.54 30.39 12.85
CA PHE A 172 3.04 29.02 13.01
C PHE A 172 2.10 28.16 13.87
N ALA A 173 1.57 28.73 14.95
CA ALA A 173 0.64 28.06 15.83
C ALA A 173 -0.67 27.63 15.15
N SER A 174 -1.22 28.47 14.25
CA SER A 174 -2.46 28.11 13.55
C SER A 174 -2.25 27.03 12.50
N VAL A 175 -1.10 27.07 11.79
CA VAL A 175 -0.70 26.02 10.85
C VAL A 175 -0.41 24.71 11.59
N ALA A 176 0.26 24.77 12.75
CA ALA A 176 0.51 23.59 13.59
C ALA A 176 -0.80 22.94 14.07
N ALA A 177 -1.76 23.73 14.54
CA ALA A 177 -3.06 23.22 14.96
C ALA A 177 -3.84 22.52 13.83
N ARG A 178 -3.61 22.94 12.57
CA ARG A 178 -4.30 22.40 11.39
C ARG A 178 -3.60 21.18 10.77
N TRP A 179 -2.28 21.23 10.67
CA TRP A 179 -1.50 20.31 9.83
C TRP A 179 -0.59 19.37 10.62
N SER A 180 -0.28 19.68 11.88
CA SER A 180 0.64 18.87 12.68
C SER A 180 -0.06 17.62 13.22
N ASP A 181 0.53 16.48 12.91
CA ASP A 181 0.21 15.16 13.45
C ASP A 181 0.98 14.88 14.76
N ASP A 182 1.81 15.82 15.24
CA ASP A 182 2.47 15.70 16.54
C ASP A 182 1.51 16.02 17.69
N THR A 183 0.87 14.97 18.21
CA THR A 183 -0.10 15.05 19.31
C THR A 183 0.44 15.70 20.59
N GLY A 184 1.77 15.73 20.78
CA GLY A 184 2.39 16.32 21.97
C GLY A 184 2.54 17.84 21.93
N THR A 185 2.54 18.43 20.72
CA THR A 185 2.89 19.85 20.51
C THR A 185 1.84 20.63 19.71
N PHE A 186 1.03 19.98 18.86
CA PHE A 186 0.09 20.67 17.97
C PHE A 186 -0.87 21.63 18.71
N ALA A 187 -1.38 21.20 19.88
CA ALA A 187 -2.31 21.98 20.70
C ALA A 187 -1.65 23.21 21.36
N ARG A 188 -0.32 23.27 21.42
CA ARG A 188 0.47 24.42 21.89
C ARG A 188 1.18 25.12 20.74
N GLY A 189 0.59 25.08 19.55
CA GLY A 189 1.13 25.75 18.37
C GLY A 189 2.45 25.17 17.85
N GLY A 190 2.71 23.89 18.13
CA GLY A 190 3.95 23.21 17.75
C GLY A 190 5.08 23.37 18.76
N ASP A 191 4.86 24.05 19.89
CA ASP A 191 5.89 24.34 20.89
C ASP A 191 6.49 23.05 21.51
N ALA A 192 7.76 22.80 21.16
CA ALA A 192 8.60 21.70 21.63
C ALA A 192 9.52 22.12 22.80
N GLY A 193 9.43 23.37 23.26
CA GLY A 193 10.18 23.91 24.39
C GLY A 193 11.63 24.24 24.07
N TRP A 194 12.41 24.39 25.13
CA TRP A 194 13.85 24.66 25.03
C TRP A 194 14.64 23.37 24.91
N LEU A 195 15.49 23.28 23.90
CA LEU A 195 16.37 22.13 23.66
C LEU A 195 17.70 22.58 23.07
N ARG A 196 18.74 21.75 23.23
CA ARG A 196 19.97 21.91 22.46
C ARG A 196 19.77 21.25 21.10
N PRO A 197 20.20 21.86 19.99
CA PRO A 197 20.09 21.23 18.66
C PRO A 197 20.71 19.83 18.62
N ALA A 198 21.80 19.59 19.36
CA ALA A 198 22.46 18.29 19.48
C ALA A 198 21.61 17.19 20.15
N ASP A 199 20.58 17.57 20.93
CA ASP A 199 19.67 16.63 21.58
C ASP A 199 18.49 16.24 20.66
N ILE A 200 18.35 16.85 19.47
CA ILE A 200 17.32 16.51 18.48
C ILE A 200 17.66 15.15 17.86
N PRO A 201 16.82 14.10 18.02
CA PRO A 201 17.16 12.74 17.56
C PRO A 201 17.24 12.58 16.04
N GLU A 202 16.66 13.51 15.28
CA GLU A 202 16.58 13.47 13.82
C GLU A 202 17.69 14.36 13.23
N PRO A 203 18.78 13.80 12.67
CA PRO A 203 19.93 14.61 12.23
C PRO A 203 19.60 15.69 11.18
N PRO A 204 18.73 15.44 10.18
CA PRO A 204 18.32 16.48 9.24
C PRO A 204 17.61 17.67 9.92
N LEU A 205 16.81 17.39 10.96
CA LEU A 205 16.13 18.43 11.73
C LEU A 205 17.11 19.17 12.63
N SER A 206 18.01 18.46 13.31
CA SER A 206 19.07 19.04 14.13
C SER A 206 19.89 20.07 13.34
N ALA A 207 20.43 19.66 12.18
CA ALA A 207 21.23 20.52 11.33
C ALA A 207 20.44 21.74 10.79
N ALA A 208 19.17 21.55 10.44
CA ALA A 208 18.32 22.65 9.98
C ALA A 208 18.04 23.67 11.08
N VAL A 209 17.74 23.20 12.30
CA VAL A 209 17.46 24.07 13.46
C VAL A 209 18.70 24.82 13.91
N GLU A 210 19.88 24.19 13.85
CA GLU A 210 21.15 24.84 14.16
C GLU A 210 21.42 26.03 13.22
N ALA A 211 21.19 25.85 11.92
CA ALA A 211 21.37 26.88 10.90
C ALA A 211 20.25 27.93 10.84
N LEU A 212 19.11 27.70 11.50
CA LEU A 212 17.93 28.56 11.40
C LEU A 212 18.08 29.82 12.26
N ALA A 213 17.85 30.98 11.62
CA ALA A 213 17.78 32.26 12.32
C ALA A 213 16.52 32.34 13.19
N THR A 214 16.60 33.08 14.31
CA THR A 214 15.45 33.33 15.18
C THR A 214 14.32 34.01 14.40
N GLY A 215 13.10 33.48 14.54
CA GLY A 215 11.89 33.90 13.83
C GLY A 215 11.76 33.36 12.40
N ALA A 216 12.79 32.72 11.84
CA ALA A 216 12.71 32.14 10.49
C ALA A 216 12.00 30.78 10.51
N VAL A 217 11.27 30.49 9.44
CA VAL A 217 10.63 29.19 9.20
C VAL A 217 11.52 28.37 8.27
N SER A 218 11.77 27.10 8.61
CA SER A 218 12.55 26.19 7.77
C SER A 218 11.81 25.81 6.48
N GLY A 219 12.54 25.16 5.56
CA GLY A 219 11.90 24.34 4.52
C GLY A 219 11.25 23.08 5.11
N ILE A 220 10.71 22.23 4.24
CA ILE A 220 10.20 20.91 4.60
C ILE A 220 11.40 19.98 4.78
N ILE A 221 11.60 19.48 6.00
CA ILE A 221 12.72 18.64 6.39
C ILE A 221 12.24 17.18 6.45
N PRO A 222 12.82 16.26 5.65
CA PRO A 222 12.51 14.84 5.78
C PRO A 222 13.11 14.28 7.07
N THR A 223 12.30 13.56 7.84
CA THR A 223 12.68 12.85 9.07
C THR A 223 12.23 11.38 8.98
N ASN A 224 12.67 10.54 9.90
CA ASN A 224 12.22 9.14 9.93
C ASN A 224 10.71 9.03 10.16
N ARG A 225 10.12 9.99 10.90
CA ARG A 225 8.68 10.05 11.19
C ARG A 225 7.84 10.60 10.04
N GLY A 226 8.44 11.31 9.08
CA GLY A 226 7.73 11.94 7.96
C GLY A 226 8.39 13.23 7.50
N PHE A 227 7.66 14.33 7.57
CA PHE A 227 8.12 15.65 7.15
C PHE A 227 7.92 16.68 8.25
N THR A 228 8.95 17.45 8.57
CA THR A 228 8.92 18.46 9.63
C THR A 228 9.18 19.85 9.08
N ILE A 229 8.42 20.83 9.53
CA ILE A 229 8.72 22.26 9.37
C ILE A 229 9.01 22.79 10.77
N ALA A 230 10.06 23.60 10.92
CA ALA A 230 10.52 24.11 12.20
C ALA A 230 10.61 25.64 12.20
N THR A 231 10.49 26.24 13.38
CA THR A 231 10.85 27.64 13.63
C THR A 231 11.58 27.76 14.96
N VAL A 232 12.62 28.59 15.01
CA VAL A 232 13.32 28.94 16.25
C VAL A 232 12.69 30.22 16.78
N LEU A 233 11.94 30.11 17.87
CA LEU A 233 11.25 31.25 18.50
C LEU A 233 12.24 32.16 19.21
N GLU A 234 13.17 31.55 19.94
CA GLU A 234 14.20 32.23 20.73
C GLU A 234 15.48 31.40 20.75
N ARG A 235 16.60 32.05 21.06
CA ARG A 235 17.91 31.40 21.21
C ARG A 235 18.61 31.95 22.45
N ARG A 236 19.16 31.06 23.28
CA ARG A 236 19.95 31.40 24.47
C ARG A 236 21.11 30.42 24.61
N GLU A 237 22.33 30.93 24.75
CA GLU A 237 23.54 30.07 24.87
C GLU A 237 23.57 28.95 23.81
N ASP A 238 23.54 27.69 24.22
CA ASP A 238 23.53 26.48 23.38
C ASP A 238 22.10 25.92 23.13
N GLN A 239 21.06 26.60 23.58
CA GLN A 239 19.66 26.20 23.49
C GLN A 239 18.84 27.05 22.51
N VAL A 240 17.84 26.42 21.92
CA VAL A 240 16.80 27.04 21.10
C VAL A 240 15.42 26.73 21.68
N HIS A 241 14.51 27.72 21.66
CA HIS A 241 13.09 27.48 21.87
C HIS A 241 12.49 27.11 20.52
N LEU A 242 12.13 25.84 20.34
CA LEU A 242 11.71 25.28 19.06
C LEU A 242 10.19 25.13 19.00
N ALA A 243 9.61 25.45 17.84
CA ALA A 243 8.30 24.95 17.47
C ALA A 243 8.36 24.14 16.17
N VAL A 244 7.55 23.08 16.08
CA VAL A 244 7.53 22.14 14.95
C VAL A 244 6.12 21.86 14.43
N ILE A 245 6.03 21.61 13.13
CA ILE A 245 4.88 21.01 12.46
C ILE A 245 5.37 19.68 11.90
N LEU A 246 4.79 18.57 12.36
CA LEU A 246 5.12 17.24 11.86
C LEU A 246 3.96 16.72 11.01
N VAL A 247 4.24 16.34 9.77
CA VAL A 247 3.32 15.51 8.98
C VAL A 247 3.83 14.08 9.02
N LEU A 248 3.07 13.18 9.63
CA LEU A 248 3.46 11.78 9.79
C LEU A 248 3.42 11.03 8.46
N ALA A 249 4.53 10.35 8.16
CA ALA A 249 4.68 9.41 7.05
C ALA A 249 5.88 8.49 7.31
N PRO A 250 5.75 7.57 8.29
CA PRO A 250 6.84 6.70 8.70
C PRO A 250 7.39 5.87 7.54
N SER A 251 8.69 5.59 7.56
CA SER A 251 9.32 4.64 6.65
C SER A 251 9.07 3.20 7.10
N VAL A 252 9.17 2.25 6.16
CA VAL A 252 9.13 0.80 6.44
C VAL A 252 10.27 0.29 7.33
N GLU A 253 11.27 1.13 7.61
CA GLU A 253 12.49 0.77 8.34
C GLU A 253 12.41 1.01 9.84
N LEU A 254 11.36 1.69 10.31
CA LEU A 254 11.13 1.86 11.73
C LEU A 254 10.70 0.52 12.32
N ASP A 255 11.56 -0.07 13.17
CA ASP A 255 11.36 -1.35 13.87
C ASP A 255 10.20 -1.35 14.89
N SER A 256 9.38 -0.29 14.91
CA SER A 256 8.18 -0.17 15.74
C SER A 256 6.98 0.02 14.82
N PRO A 257 5.81 -0.57 15.13
CA PRO A 257 4.55 -0.20 14.50
C PRO A 257 4.24 1.25 14.87
N GLN A 258 4.75 2.20 14.09
CA GLN A 258 4.17 3.53 14.10
C GLN A 258 2.81 3.36 13.41
N ALA A 259 1.75 3.69 14.12
CA ALA A 259 0.41 3.62 13.59
C ALA A 259 0.36 4.39 12.26
N THR A 260 -0.33 3.81 11.26
CA THR A 260 -0.73 4.51 10.04
C THR A 260 -1.27 5.88 10.42
N ALA A 261 -0.80 6.94 9.74
CA ALA A 261 -1.21 8.29 10.09
C ALA A 261 -2.74 8.43 9.99
N ALA A 262 -3.40 8.99 11.00
CA ALA A 262 -4.86 9.00 11.10
C ALA A 262 -5.55 9.64 9.88
N TRP A 263 -4.91 10.66 9.29
CA TRP A 263 -5.40 11.29 8.06
C TRP A 263 -5.34 10.36 6.84
N PHE A 264 -4.37 9.43 6.80
CA PHE A 264 -4.24 8.46 5.72
C PHE A 264 -5.27 7.35 5.87
N THR A 265 -5.43 6.81 7.09
CA THR A 265 -6.50 5.86 7.41
C THR A 265 -7.85 6.42 7.02
N LYS A 266 -8.16 7.65 7.49
CA LYS A 266 -9.41 8.32 7.13
C LYS A 266 -9.59 8.50 5.62
N PHE A 267 -8.53 8.85 4.90
CA PHE A 267 -8.59 8.98 3.44
C PHE A 267 -9.00 7.67 2.76
N VAL A 268 -8.39 6.54 3.15
CA VAL A 268 -8.74 5.24 2.56
C VAL A 268 -10.15 4.82 2.96
N ASP A 269 -10.54 5.00 4.22
CA ASP A 269 -11.89 4.69 4.71
C ASP A 269 -12.98 5.50 3.99
N ASP A 270 -12.73 6.80 3.76
CA ASP A 270 -13.66 7.67 3.02
C ASP A 270 -13.78 7.21 1.56
N ARG A 271 -12.66 6.80 0.94
CA ARG A 271 -12.63 6.31 -0.44
C ARG A 271 -13.39 4.99 -0.57
N GLU A 272 -13.14 4.05 0.34
CA GLU A 272 -13.87 2.80 0.41
C GLU A 272 -15.37 3.03 0.60
N SER A 273 -15.74 3.88 1.56
CA SER A 273 -17.13 4.24 1.83
C SER A 273 -17.81 4.85 0.61
N SER A 274 -17.10 5.66 -0.18
CA SER A 274 -17.62 6.18 -1.46
C SER A 274 -17.86 5.05 -2.46
N LEU A 275 -16.85 4.21 -2.69
CA LEU A 275 -16.95 3.10 -3.64
C LEU A 275 -18.08 2.13 -3.29
N ARG A 276 -18.30 1.86 -1.99
CA ARG A 276 -19.44 1.04 -1.54
C ARG A 276 -20.78 1.70 -1.82
N ARG A 277 -20.93 2.99 -1.53
CA ARG A 277 -22.16 3.75 -1.85
C ARG A 277 -22.46 3.77 -3.34
N ASP A 278 -21.42 3.81 -4.16
CA ASP A 278 -21.52 3.86 -5.62
C ASP A 278 -21.71 2.45 -6.24
N GLY A 279 -21.77 1.38 -5.43
CA GLY A 279 -21.88 0.00 -5.92
C GLY A 279 -20.63 -0.49 -6.66
N ALA A 280 -19.49 0.18 -6.47
CA ALA A 280 -18.23 -0.09 -7.15
C ALA A 280 -17.37 -1.15 -6.45
N ILE A 281 -17.86 -1.76 -5.37
CA ILE A 281 -17.21 -2.90 -4.70
C ILE A 281 -18.16 -4.10 -4.77
N ALA A 282 -17.76 -5.14 -5.51
CA ALA A 282 -18.50 -6.38 -5.64
C ALA A 282 -17.73 -7.54 -5.00
N MET A 283 -18.25 -8.07 -3.90
CA MET A 283 -17.63 -9.15 -3.13
C MET A 283 -18.11 -10.51 -3.64
N LYS A 284 -17.20 -11.48 -3.77
CA LYS A 284 -17.50 -12.85 -4.23
C LYS A 284 -17.13 -13.91 -3.19
N VAL A 285 -16.58 -13.50 -2.05
CA VAL A 285 -16.20 -14.33 -0.91
C VAL A 285 -16.58 -13.62 0.39
N GLY A 286 -16.58 -14.35 1.50
CA GLY A 286 -17.00 -13.83 2.79
C GLY A 286 -18.52 -13.67 2.92
N SER A 287 -18.96 -13.05 4.01
CA SER A 287 -20.37 -12.91 4.39
C SER A 287 -21.13 -11.94 3.49
N HIS A 288 -20.41 -11.11 2.74
CA HIS A 288 -20.96 -10.12 1.81
C HIS A 288 -20.97 -10.61 0.35
N ALA A 289 -20.71 -11.90 0.11
CA ALA A 289 -20.71 -12.45 -1.25
C ALA A 289 -22.10 -12.34 -1.90
N GLY A 290 -22.20 -11.63 -3.02
CA GLY A 290 -23.44 -11.50 -3.81
C GLY A 290 -24.34 -10.31 -3.45
N GLY A 291 -23.87 -9.40 -2.59
CA GLY A 291 -24.49 -8.08 -2.35
C GLY A 291 -24.05 -7.00 -3.33
#